data_AF-A0A9P6NB13-F1
#
_entry.id   AF-A0A9P6NB13-F1
#
_cell.length_a   1.000
_cell.length_b   1.000
_cell.length_c   1.000
_cell.angle_alpha   90.00
_cell.angle_beta   90.00
_cell.angle_gamma   90.00
#
_symmetry.space_group_name_H-M   'P 1'
#
loop_
_entity.id
_entity.type
_entity.pdbx_description
1 polymer ?
#
loop_
_entity_poly.entity_id
_entity_poly.type
_entity_poly.pdbx_seq_one_letter_code
_entity_poly.pdbx_strand_id
1 'polypeptide(L)'
;MAGSHIKALYLAKRVFPSVFGLKSFCDDKENIERLPPIKTPKRLKSFISSTGLITQIVKSSASDRTSEALQKYCPRKYFNQPLTEDEKLSVVKLIEPSSIGHERKSSPVLISGSNLSIESKAKMMSPKSKPKFLQFTCSNYEIEAYLWSMIHSYGFGHWWGKSSNNEKVVRQNIAKIIKLRRFEKISLHQLLQDLSISECFSSATSNVKSLAMFHDFVWWFYNSFIGSLIQVFCFLMSIFASQYLPESAKFQP
;
A
#
# COMPACT_ATOMS: atom_id res chain seq x y z
N MET A 1 9.19 -9.42 -27.96
CA MET A 1 9.91 -10.14 -26.89
C MET A 1 11.02 -9.33 -26.22
N ALA A 2 11.79 -8.50 -26.94
CA ALA A 2 12.87 -7.69 -26.36
C ALA A 2 12.44 -6.74 -25.21
N GLY A 3 11.26 -6.12 -25.33
CA GLY A 3 10.76 -5.18 -24.31
C GLY A 3 10.50 -5.80 -22.93
N SER A 4 9.97 -7.03 -22.87
CA SER A 4 9.71 -7.70 -21.59
C SER A 4 11.01 -8.10 -20.88
N HIS A 5 12.04 -8.50 -21.63
CA HIS A 5 13.34 -8.83 -21.07
C HIS A 5 14.04 -7.60 -20.47
N ILE A 6 13.98 -6.45 -21.15
CA ILE A 6 14.53 -5.19 -20.63
C ILE A 6 13.80 -4.78 -19.35
N LYS A 7 12.46 -4.81 -19.34
CA LYS A 7 11.66 -4.53 -18.14
C LYS A 7 11.97 -5.50 -17.00
N ALA A 8 12.16 -6.79 -17.30
CA ALA A 8 12.54 -7.79 -16.31
C ALA A 8 13.93 -7.54 -15.74
N LEU A 9 14.90 -7.14 -16.56
CA LEU A 9 16.23 -6.75 -16.09
C LEU A 9 16.18 -5.52 -15.18
N TYR A 10 15.39 -4.51 -15.55
CA TYR A 10 15.19 -3.32 -14.73
C TYR A 10 14.54 -3.66 -13.38
N LEU A 11 13.50 -4.49 -13.41
CA LEU A 11 12.86 -4.99 -12.19
C LEU A 11 13.86 -5.79 -11.33
N ALA A 12 14.67 -6.65 -11.93
CA ALA A 12 15.68 -7.41 -11.20
C ALA A 12 16.73 -6.51 -10.52
N LYS A 13 17.13 -5.39 -11.15
CA LYS A 13 18.02 -4.39 -10.52
C LYS A 13 17.38 -3.75 -9.28
N ARG A 14 16.06 -3.53 -9.31
CA ARG A 14 15.31 -3.00 -8.16
C ARG A 14 15.07 -4.04 -7.07
N VAL A 15 14.81 -5.29 -7.45
CA VAL A 15 14.54 -6.39 -6.51
C VAL A 15 15.82 -6.89 -5.85
N PHE A 16 16.96 -6.87 -6.54
CA PHE A 16 18.22 -7.43 -6.08
C PHE A 16 19.41 -6.47 -6.22
N PRO A 17 19.35 -5.24 -5.66
CA PRO A 17 20.40 -4.23 -5.83
C PRO A 17 21.79 -4.73 -5.43
N SER A 18 21.91 -5.51 -4.34
CA SER A 18 23.20 -6.03 -3.86
C SER A 18 23.88 -6.94 -4.89
N VAL A 19 23.10 -7.60 -5.76
CA VAL A 19 23.61 -8.49 -6.80
C VAL A 19 24.29 -7.73 -7.92
N PHE A 20 23.89 -6.48 -8.13
CA PHE A 20 24.45 -5.58 -9.11
C PHE A 20 25.51 -4.64 -8.51
N GLY A 21 25.88 -4.82 -7.23
CA GLY A 21 26.80 -3.93 -6.51
C GLY A 21 26.21 -2.54 -6.28
N LEU A 22 24.88 -2.40 -6.33
CA LEU A 22 24.19 -1.15 -6.05
C LEU A 22 24.00 -1.01 -4.54
N LYS A 23 24.10 0.22 -4.02
CA LYS A 23 23.74 0.50 -2.63
C LYS A 23 22.27 0.12 -2.45
N SER A 24 21.99 -0.74 -1.46
CA SER A 24 20.61 -1.14 -1.19
C SER A 24 19.82 0.06 -0.66
N PHE A 25 18.54 0.13 -1.04
CA PHE A 25 17.54 0.98 -0.40
C PHE A 25 17.63 2.50 -0.60
N CYS A 26 18.41 3.01 -1.55
CA CYS A 26 18.29 4.42 -1.95
C CYS A 26 17.09 4.60 -2.92
N ASP A 27 16.19 5.52 -2.59
CA ASP A 27 14.99 5.92 -3.34
C ASP A 27 15.27 6.57 -4.72
N ASP A 28 16.50 6.43 -5.24
CA ASP A 28 16.95 7.04 -6.48
C ASP A 28 16.38 6.27 -7.68
N LYS A 29 15.08 6.44 -7.93
CA LYS A 29 14.41 5.98 -9.15
C LYS A 29 15.14 6.47 -10.40
N GLU A 30 15.75 7.65 -10.34
CA GLU A 30 16.49 8.29 -11.44
C GLU A 30 17.84 7.65 -11.76
N ASN A 31 18.47 6.95 -10.81
CA ASN A 31 19.83 6.45 -11.03
C ASN A 31 19.88 5.10 -11.76
N ILE A 32 18.81 4.30 -11.73
CA ILE A 32 18.85 2.93 -12.29
C ILE A 32 18.82 2.93 -13.83
N GLU A 33 18.16 3.90 -14.45
CA GLU A 33 18.05 4.02 -15.91
C GLU A 33 19.35 4.53 -16.54
N ARG A 34 20.13 5.32 -15.81
CA ARG A 34 21.43 5.86 -16.24
C ARG A 34 22.59 4.88 -16.04
N LEU A 35 22.35 3.73 -15.41
CA LEU A 35 23.40 2.73 -15.23
C LEU A 35 23.79 2.16 -16.60
N PRO A 36 25.10 2.03 -16.87
CA PRO A 36 25.57 1.36 -18.09
C PRO A 36 24.99 -0.06 -18.20
N PRO A 37 25.03 -0.69 -19.38
CA PRO A 37 24.58 -2.08 -19.55
C PRO A 37 25.41 -3.03 -18.67
N ILE A 38 24.89 -3.32 -17.46
CA ILE A 38 25.49 -4.27 -16.53
C ILE A 38 25.15 -5.68 -17.01
N LYS A 39 26.18 -6.51 -17.21
CA LYS A 39 26.01 -7.94 -17.51
C LYS A 39 25.16 -8.60 -16.43
N THR A 40 24.11 -9.31 -16.84
CA THR A 40 23.23 -10.04 -15.91
C THR A 40 24.04 -11.11 -15.16
N PRO A 41 24.11 -11.05 -13.82
CA PRO A 41 24.83 -12.05 -13.04
C PRO A 41 24.27 -13.46 -13.29
N LYS A 42 25.15 -14.47 -13.37
CA LYS A 42 24.78 -15.86 -13.72
C LYS A 42 23.59 -16.39 -12.90
N ARG A 43 23.56 -16.05 -11.61
CA ARG A 43 22.52 -16.45 -10.65
C ARG A 43 21.13 -15.85 -10.92
N LEU A 44 21.04 -14.71 -11.62
CA LEU A 44 19.77 -14.08 -11.98
C LEU A 44 19.27 -14.46 -13.38
N LYS A 45 20.08 -15.18 -14.17
CA LYS A 45 19.68 -15.57 -15.53
C LYS A 45 18.43 -16.43 -15.55
N SER A 46 18.27 -17.36 -14.62
CA SER A 46 17.05 -18.18 -14.48
C SER A 46 15.83 -17.32 -14.15
N PHE A 47 15.99 -16.32 -13.26
CA PHE A 47 14.92 -15.40 -12.85
C PHE A 47 14.45 -14.46 -13.96
N ILE A 48 15.36 -14.03 -14.84
CA ILE A 48 15.10 -13.07 -15.93
C ILE A 48 14.81 -13.78 -17.26
N SER A 49 14.95 -15.11 -17.31
CA SER A 49 14.60 -15.91 -18.49
C SER A 49 13.14 -15.69 -18.92
N SER A 50 12.78 -16.12 -20.13
CA SER A 50 11.43 -15.94 -20.68
C SER A 50 10.31 -16.55 -19.83
N THR A 51 10.65 -17.58 -19.05
CA THR A 51 9.80 -18.29 -18.09
C THR A 51 10.17 -17.98 -16.63
N GLY A 52 11.19 -17.16 -16.41
CA GLY A 52 11.69 -16.79 -15.10
C GLY A 52 10.70 -15.94 -14.31
N LEU A 53 10.77 -16.04 -12.98
CA LEU A 53 9.79 -15.42 -12.08
C LEU A 53 9.70 -13.90 -12.24
N ILE A 54 10.82 -13.19 -12.46
CA ILE A 54 10.82 -11.74 -12.67
C ILE A 54 10.11 -11.38 -13.97
N THR A 55 10.33 -12.15 -15.03
CA THR A 55 9.63 -11.97 -16.31
C THR A 55 8.14 -12.24 -16.18
N GLN A 56 7.74 -13.24 -15.38
CA GLN A 56 6.32 -13.52 -15.10
C GLN A 56 5.64 -12.35 -14.37
N ILE A 57 6.32 -11.71 -13.42
CA ILE A 57 5.81 -10.50 -12.73
C ILE A 57 5.58 -9.37 -13.74
N VAL A 58 6.54 -9.09 -14.62
CA VAL A 58 6.42 -8.05 -15.66
C VAL A 58 5.29 -8.35 -16.65
N LYS A 59 5.08 -9.62 -17.00
CA LYS A 59 3.95 -10.02 -17.85
C LYS A 59 2.63 -9.82 -17.13
N SER A 60 2.56 -10.21 -15.85
CA SER A 60 1.36 -10.09 -15.02
C SER A 60 1.01 -8.63 -14.71
N SER A 61 2.00 -7.73 -14.65
CA SER A 61 1.75 -6.30 -14.43
C SER A 61 1.09 -5.59 -15.61
N ALA A 62 1.06 -6.22 -16.79
CA ALA A 62 0.42 -5.63 -17.97
C ALA A 62 -1.11 -5.78 -17.98
N SER A 63 -1.66 -6.66 -17.13
CA SER A 63 -3.12 -6.86 -17.00
C SER A 63 -3.73 -6.00 -15.91
N ASP A 64 -4.96 -5.53 -16.13
CA ASP A 64 -5.73 -4.71 -15.18
C ASP A 64 -6.37 -5.52 -14.04
N ARG A 65 -5.56 -6.38 -13.39
CA ARG A 65 -6.04 -7.24 -12.29
C ARG A 65 -6.33 -6.46 -11.02
N THR A 66 -5.79 -5.25 -10.91
CA THR A 66 -5.99 -4.35 -9.77
C THR A 66 -7.46 -3.98 -9.64
N SER A 67 -8.08 -3.54 -10.73
CA SER A 67 -9.50 -3.16 -10.74
C SER A 67 -10.41 -4.34 -10.42
N GLU A 68 -10.18 -5.49 -11.07
CA GLU A 68 -10.93 -6.73 -10.82
C GLU A 68 -10.83 -7.21 -9.36
N ALA A 69 -9.62 -7.20 -8.80
CA ALA A 69 -9.41 -7.59 -7.41
C ALA A 69 -10.11 -6.62 -6.44
N LEU A 70 -10.04 -5.31 -6.70
CA LEU A 70 -10.73 -4.31 -5.87
C LEU A 70 -12.24 -4.49 -5.89
N GLN A 71 -12.83 -4.71 -7.06
CA GLN A 71 -14.26 -4.99 -7.18
C GLN A 71 -14.65 -6.26 -6.42
N LYS A 72 -13.81 -7.30 -6.46
CA LYS A 72 -14.09 -8.55 -5.77
C LYS A 72 -14.02 -8.43 -4.23
N TYR A 73 -13.02 -7.72 -3.71
CA TYR A 73 -12.73 -7.70 -2.27
C TYR A 73 -13.22 -6.45 -1.53
N CYS A 74 -13.59 -5.38 -2.23
CA CYS A 74 -14.34 -4.26 -1.64
C CYS A 74 -15.59 -3.87 -2.50
N PRO A 75 -16.49 -4.83 -2.84
CA PRO A 75 -17.60 -4.64 -3.78
C PRO A 75 -18.66 -3.64 -3.30
N ARG A 76 -18.91 -3.59 -1.99
CA ARG A 76 -20.03 -2.82 -1.39
C ARG A 76 -19.93 -1.30 -1.57
N LYS A 77 -18.85 -0.81 -2.15
CA LYS A 77 -18.54 0.63 -2.31
C LYS A 77 -18.25 1.03 -3.73
N TYR A 78 -18.09 0.04 -4.61
CA TYR A 78 -17.83 0.25 -6.03
C TYR A 78 -19.12 0.42 -6.83
N PHE A 79 -20.24 -0.11 -6.34
CA PHE A 79 -21.49 -0.11 -7.10
C PHE A 79 -22.72 0.10 -6.21
N ASN A 80 -23.47 1.15 -6.55
CA ASN A 80 -24.94 1.22 -6.43
C ASN A 80 -25.61 1.64 -5.12
N GLN A 81 -24.98 2.47 -4.28
CA GLN A 81 -25.76 3.22 -3.28
C GLN A 81 -25.68 4.73 -3.56
N PRO A 82 -26.78 5.38 -4.00
CA PRO A 82 -26.79 6.84 -4.12
C PRO A 82 -26.55 7.43 -2.74
N LEU A 83 -25.41 8.12 -2.58
CA LEU A 83 -25.10 8.88 -1.37
C LEU A 83 -26.13 10.00 -1.20
N THR A 84 -26.58 10.20 0.03
CA THR A 84 -27.40 11.38 0.34
C THR A 84 -26.54 12.65 0.27
N GLU A 85 -27.15 13.80 -0.03
CA GLU A 85 -26.42 15.08 -0.13
C GLU A 85 -25.59 15.40 1.14
N ASP A 86 -26.07 15.02 2.34
CA ASP A 86 -25.35 15.17 3.60
C ASP A 86 -24.07 14.29 3.67
N GLU A 87 -24.12 13.09 3.10
CA GLU A 87 -22.96 12.19 3.04
C GLU A 87 -21.93 12.71 2.03
N LYS A 88 -22.39 13.20 0.87
CA LYS A 88 -21.52 13.84 -0.14
C LYS A 88 -20.77 15.04 0.44
N LEU A 89 -21.47 15.92 1.18
CA LEU A 89 -20.88 17.11 1.79
C LEU A 89 -19.81 16.77 2.84
N SER A 90 -20.02 15.66 3.55
CA SER A 90 -19.07 15.20 4.56
C SER A 90 -17.77 14.74 3.88
N VAL A 91 -17.85 14.02 2.75
CA VAL A 91 -16.68 13.53 2.02
C VAL A 91 -15.76 14.67 1.57
N VAL A 92 -16.31 15.82 1.14
CA VAL A 92 -15.53 17.01 0.71
C VAL A 92 -14.54 17.42 1.80
N LYS A 93 -15.03 17.52 3.04
CA LYS A 93 -14.26 18.01 4.19
C LYS A 93 -13.10 17.11 4.61
N LEU A 94 -13.06 15.86 4.14
CA LEU A 94 -11.98 14.91 4.40
C LEU A 94 -10.91 14.91 3.31
N ILE A 95 -11.28 15.30 2.09
CA ILE A 95 -10.39 15.32 0.93
C ILE A 95 -9.65 16.65 0.84
N GLU A 96 -10.30 17.74 1.27
CA GLU A 96 -9.58 19.00 1.43
C GLU A 96 -8.44 18.80 2.43
N PRO A 97 -7.18 19.05 2.01
CA PRO A 97 -6.09 19.09 2.95
C PRO A 97 -6.46 20.19 3.93
N SER A 98 -6.69 19.82 5.19
CA SER A 98 -6.92 20.77 6.26
C SER A 98 -5.75 21.75 6.21
N SER A 99 -5.99 22.92 5.63
CA SER A 99 -5.06 24.02 5.62
C SER A 99 -4.90 24.35 7.08
N ILE A 100 -3.75 23.97 7.64
CA ILE A 100 -3.33 24.34 8.98
C ILE A 100 -3.04 25.85 8.92
N GLY A 101 -4.10 26.64 8.80
CA GLY A 101 -4.14 27.98 9.32
C GLY A 101 -4.17 27.81 10.83
N HIS A 102 -3.04 28.08 11.47
CA HIS A 102 -2.98 28.38 12.90
C HIS A 102 -3.82 29.64 13.18
N GLU A 103 -5.15 29.53 13.17
CA GLU A 103 -5.96 30.45 13.94
C GLU A 103 -5.80 30.05 15.40
N ARG A 104 -4.86 30.72 16.06
CA ARG A 104 -4.87 30.88 17.52
C ARG A 104 -6.23 31.48 17.89
N LYS A 105 -7.20 30.63 18.20
CA LYS A 105 -8.31 31.02 19.07
C LYS A 105 -7.73 31.15 20.47
N SER A 106 -7.22 32.33 20.76
CA SER A 106 -6.98 32.80 22.12
C SER A 106 -8.28 32.59 22.91
N SER A 107 -8.26 31.61 23.82
CA SER A 107 -9.22 31.59 24.92
C SER A 107 -8.92 32.78 25.83
N PRO A 108 -9.87 33.69 26.10
CA PRO A 108 -9.75 34.53 27.27
C PRO A 108 -10.02 33.65 28.50
N VAL A 109 -8.99 33.44 29.30
CA VAL A 109 -9.14 33.04 30.71
C VAL A 109 -9.78 34.24 31.41
N LEU A 110 -11.08 34.14 31.71
CA LEU A 110 -11.74 35.07 32.62
C LEU A 110 -11.82 34.45 34.01
N ILE A 111 -11.18 35.15 34.93
CA ILE A 111 -11.17 34.95 36.37
C ILE A 111 -12.58 35.24 36.91
N SER A 112 -12.95 34.42 37.90
CA SER A 112 -14.19 34.40 38.68
C SER A 112 -14.74 35.77 39.09
N GLY A 113 -16.06 35.95 38.97
CA GLY A 113 -16.79 37.04 39.60
C GLY A 113 -18.25 37.19 39.14
N SER A 114 -19.17 36.77 40.00
CA SER A 114 -20.53 37.33 40.17
C SER A 114 -21.67 36.86 39.25
N ASN A 115 -22.65 36.28 39.93
CA ASN A 115 -24.05 35.97 39.57
C ASN A 115 -24.68 36.86 38.47
N LEU A 116 -25.30 36.21 37.48
CA LEU A 116 -26.61 36.61 36.92
C LEU A 116 -27.12 35.49 36.00
N SER A 117 -28.25 34.91 36.39
CA SER A 117 -28.99 33.90 35.63
C SER A 117 -29.55 34.49 34.35
N ILE A 118 -29.13 33.95 33.21
CA ILE A 118 -29.82 34.10 31.93
C ILE A 118 -30.09 32.68 31.41
N GLU A 119 -31.33 32.21 31.63
CA GLU A 119 -31.87 31.02 30.97
C GLU A 119 -32.02 31.30 29.47
N SER A 120 -30.96 31.07 28.72
CA SER A 120 -31.07 30.86 27.28
C SER A 120 -31.38 29.37 27.06
N LYS A 121 -32.63 29.05 26.73
CA LYS A 121 -33.03 27.76 26.15
C LYS A 121 -32.37 27.62 24.77
N ALA A 122 -31.06 27.36 24.76
CA ALA A 122 -30.38 26.85 23.59
C ALA A 122 -30.94 25.45 23.35
N LYS A 123 -31.83 25.35 22.37
CA LYS A 123 -32.32 24.10 21.80
C LYS A 123 -31.08 23.28 21.44
N MET A 124 -30.70 22.33 22.31
CA MET A 124 -29.63 21.36 22.05
C MET A 124 -30.08 20.59 20.81
N MET A 125 -29.67 21.07 19.64
CA MET A 125 -29.67 20.28 18.43
C MET A 125 -28.80 19.07 18.74
N SER A 126 -29.44 17.93 18.94
CA SER A 126 -28.80 16.63 19.01
C SER A 126 -27.71 16.59 17.94
N PRO A 127 -26.48 16.17 18.25
CA PRO A 127 -25.38 16.19 17.30
C PRO A 127 -25.82 15.48 16.02
N LYS A 128 -25.87 16.26 14.92
CA LYS A 128 -26.15 15.77 13.57
C LYS A 128 -25.35 14.49 13.39
N SER A 129 -26.07 13.42 13.04
CA SER A 129 -25.57 12.05 12.94
C SER A 129 -24.13 12.02 12.41
N LYS A 130 -23.23 11.36 13.14
CA LYS A 130 -21.85 11.15 12.67
C LYS A 130 -21.92 10.67 11.22
N PRO A 131 -21.22 11.32 10.28
CA PRO A 131 -21.31 10.96 8.88
C PRO A 131 -20.93 9.49 8.73
N LYS A 132 -21.73 8.74 7.96
CA LYS A 132 -21.69 7.27 7.87
C LYS A 132 -20.46 6.75 7.11
N PHE A 133 -19.32 7.44 7.17
CA PHE A 133 -18.08 7.08 6.45
C PHE A 133 -17.54 5.70 6.77
N LEU A 134 -17.86 5.16 7.94
CA LEU A 134 -17.52 3.79 8.29
C LEU A 134 -18.07 2.78 7.26
N GLN A 135 -19.17 3.12 6.57
CA GLN A 135 -19.73 2.27 5.51
C GLN A 135 -18.87 2.27 4.23
N PHE A 136 -17.97 3.26 4.09
CA PHE A 136 -17.02 3.38 2.97
C PHE A 136 -15.58 2.95 3.33
N THR A 137 -15.25 2.65 4.58
CA THR A 137 -13.91 2.14 4.97
C THR A 137 -13.82 0.64 4.79
N CYS A 138 -12.83 0.11 4.06
CA CYS A 138 -12.67 -1.34 3.94
C CYS A 138 -12.01 -1.84 5.23
N SER A 139 -12.50 -2.96 5.75
CA SER A 139 -11.92 -3.63 6.91
C SER A 139 -10.50 -4.10 6.59
N ASN A 140 -9.67 -4.26 7.64
CA ASN A 140 -8.32 -4.80 7.47
C ASN A 140 -8.31 -6.17 6.78
N TYR A 141 -9.36 -6.97 7.00
CA TYR A 141 -9.53 -8.28 6.35
C TYR A 141 -9.75 -8.15 4.84
N GLU A 142 -10.58 -7.20 4.39
CA GLU A 142 -10.80 -6.94 2.96
C GLU A 142 -9.51 -6.48 2.27
N ILE A 143 -8.74 -5.61 2.93
CA ILE A 143 -7.43 -5.15 2.44
C ILE A 143 -6.46 -6.32 2.35
N GLU A 144 -6.39 -7.16 3.40
CA GLU A 144 -5.53 -8.35 3.42
C GLU A 144 -5.89 -9.32 2.30
N ALA A 145 -7.19 -9.59 2.09
CA ALA A 145 -7.68 -10.46 1.02
C ALA A 145 -7.35 -9.92 -0.38
N TYR A 146 -7.49 -8.61 -0.58
CA TYR A 146 -7.07 -7.93 -1.80
C TYR A 146 -5.57 -8.10 -2.05
N LEU A 147 -4.74 -7.78 -1.06
CA LEU A 147 -3.28 -7.92 -1.17
C LEU A 147 -2.88 -9.37 -1.46
N TRP A 148 -3.50 -10.34 -0.79
CA TRP A 148 -3.23 -11.75 -1.02
C TRP A 148 -3.60 -12.21 -2.43
N SER A 149 -4.74 -11.76 -2.94
CA SER A 149 -5.14 -12.01 -4.34
C SER A 149 -4.12 -11.44 -5.32
N MET A 150 -3.59 -10.24 -5.04
CA MET A 150 -2.55 -9.64 -5.88
C MET A 150 -1.25 -10.43 -5.81
N ILE A 151 -0.79 -10.84 -4.62
CA ILE A 151 0.41 -11.69 -4.46
C ILE A 151 0.32 -12.95 -5.33
N HIS A 152 -0.82 -13.65 -5.30
CA HIS A 152 -1.05 -14.83 -6.12
C HIS A 152 -1.09 -14.50 -7.61
N SER A 153 -1.74 -13.40 -7.99
CA SER A 153 -1.85 -13.02 -9.40
C SER A 153 -0.48 -12.69 -10.01
N TYR A 154 0.44 -12.11 -9.25
CA TYR A 154 1.81 -11.86 -9.70
C TYR A 154 2.74 -13.08 -9.59
N GLY A 155 2.25 -14.23 -9.13
CA GLY A 155 3.03 -15.46 -9.01
C GLY A 155 3.99 -15.47 -7.81
N PHE A 156 3.78 -14.59 -6.81
CA PHE A 156 4.61 -14.56 -5.60
C PHE A 156 4.31 -15.71 -4.65
N GLY A 157 3.19 -16.43 -4.80
CA GLY A 157 2.85 -17.57 -3.94
C GLY A 157 3.98 -18.61 -3.88
N HIS A 158 4.63 -18.90 -5.01
CA HIS A 158 5.73 -19.88 -5.09
C HIS A 158 7.08 -19.38 -4.53
N TRP A 159 7.24 -18.08 -4.29
CA TRP A 159 8.52 -17.52 -3.84
C TRP A 159 8.84 -17.89 -2.39
N TRP A 160 7.79 -18.10 -1.59
CA TRP A 160 7.88 -18.40 -0.17
C TRP A 160 8.08 -19.89 0.12
N GLY A 161 8.18 -20.72 -0.92
CA GLY A 161 8.34 -22.16 -0.81
C GLY A 161 7.03 -22.93 -0.89
N LYS A 162 7.11 -24.25 -0.73
CA LYS A 162 5.95 -25.16 -0.74
C LYS A 162 5.33 -25.37 0.65
N SER A 163 6.05 -24.96 1.69
CA SER A 163 5.62 -25.09 3.09
C SER A 163 4.60 -24.00 3.43
N SER A 164 3.57 -24.38 4.17
CA SER A 164 2.57 -23.44 4.69
C SER A 164 3.14 -22.49 5.76
N ASN A 165 4.34 -22.76 6.29
CA ASN A 165 4.92 -21.95 7.36
C ASN A 165 5.28 -20.54 6.89
N ASN A 166 6.09 -20.41 5.83
CA ASN A 166 6.48 -19.10 5.31
C ASN A 166 5.28 -18.31 4.81
N GLU A 167 4.31 -18.96 4.17
CA GLU A 167 3.05 -18.33 3.75
C GLU A 167 2.32 -17.70 4.94
N LYS A 168 2.19 -18.45 6.04
CA LYS A 168 1.56 -17.97 7.28
C LYS A 168 2.32 -16.77 7.86
N VAL A 169 3.65 -16.82 7.92
CA VAL A 169 4.48 -15.70 8.40
C VAL A 169 4.30 -14.47 7.51
N VAL A 170 4.31 -14.65 6.19
CA VAL A 170 4.12 -13.54 5.24
C VAL A 170 2.77 -12.87 5.44
N ARG A 171 1.71 -13.68 5.58
CA ARG A 171 0.35 -13.22 5.83
C ARG A 171 0.23 -12.47 7.16
N GLN A 172 0.85 -12.98 8.22
CA GLN A 172 0.92 -12.29 9.52
C GLN A 172 1.64 -10.94 9.42
N ASN A 173 2.73 -10.86 8.67
CA ASN A 173 3.47 -9.62 8.45
C ASN A 173 2.65 -8.61 7.64
N ILE A 174 1.90 -9.04 6.62
CA ILE A 174 0.95 -8.17 5.90
C ILE A 174 -0.12 -7.63 6.88
N ALA A 175 -0.72 -8.49 7.71
CA ALA A 175 -1.71 -8.08 8.69
C ALA A 175 -1.14 -7.08 9.72
N LYS A 176 0.14 -7.22 10.11
CA LYS A 176 0.84 -6.24 10.94
C LYS A 176 1.00 -4.91 10.21
N ILE A 177 1.47 -4.93 8.95
CA ILE A 177 1.69 -3.73 8.13
C ILE A 177 0.40 -2.92 7.93
N ILE A 178 -0.73 -3.59 7.63
CA ILE A 178 -2.03 -2.91 7.47
C ILE A 178 -2.45 -2.16 8.75
N LYS A 179 -2.05 -2.67 9.93
CA LYS A 179 -2.37 -2.06 11.23
C LYS A 179 -1.43 -0.94 11.64
N LEU A 180 -0.31 -0.74 10.92
CA LEU A 180 0.64 0.33 11.24
C LEU A 180 0.00 1.69 11.00
N ARG A 181 0.21 2.61 11.94
CA ARG A 181 -0.20 4.01 11.81
C ARG A 181 0.79 4.79 10.95
N ARG A 182 0.41 6.03 10.60
CA ARG A 182 1.31 6.96 9.92
C ARG A 182 2.60 7.12 10.74
N PHE A 183 3.74 7.01 10.05
CA PHE A 183 5.10 7.07 10.61
C PHE A 183 5.56 5.84 11.41
N GLU A 184 4.70 4.85 11.67
CA GLU A 184 5.16 3.57 12.18
C GLU A 184 5.87 2.79 11.08
N LYS A 185 6.98 2.13 11.43
CA LYS A 185 7.80 1.35 10.51
C LYS A 185 8.04 -0.04 11.06
N ILE A 186 8.05 -1.03 10.18
CA ILE A 186 8.49 -2.39 10.49
C ILE A 186 9.91 -2.58 9.98
N SER A 187 10.80 -3.12 10.82
CA SER A 187 12.19 -3.35 10.43
C SER A 187 12.32 -4.59 9.55
N LEU A 188 13.35 -4.63 8.71
CA LEU A 188 13.66 -5.83 7.92
C LEU A 188 13.88 -7.06 8.81
N HIS A 189 14.51 -6.88 9.97
CA HIS A 189 14.72 -7.97 10.94
C HIS A 189 13.38 -8.58 11.40
N GLN A 190 12.39 -7.75 11.74
CA GLN A 190 11.06 -8.21 12.12
C GLN A 190 10.32 -8.91 10.97
N LEU A 191 10.54 -8.49 9.72
CA LEU A 191 9.94 -9.13 8.55
C LEU A 191 10.55 -10.50 8.25
N LEU A 192 11.84 -10.67 8.56
CA LEU A 192 12.58 -11.92 8.34
C LEU A 192 12.38 -12.93 9.46
N GLN A 193 11.90 -12.49 10.63
CA GLN A 193 11.66 -13.37 11.77
C GLN A 193 10.72 -14.51 11.37
N ASP A 194 11.10 -15.74 11.74
CA ASP A 194 10.37 -16.99 11.49
C ASP A 194 10.26 -17.41 10.02
N LEU A 195 10.89 -16.71 9.07
CA LEU A 195 11.00 -17.15 7.68
C LEU A 195 12.12 -18.17 7.50
N SER A 196 11.78 -19.31 6.90
CA SER A 196 12.71 -20.36 6.51
C SER A 196 13.29 -20.08 5.12
N ILE A 197 14.53 -19.62 5.06
CA ILE A 197 15.22 -19.29 3.80
C ILE A 197 15.43 -20.53 2.94
N SER A 198 15.67 -21.70 3.55
CA SER A 198 15.89 -22.95 2.82
C SER A 198 14.68 -23.40 2.00
N GLU A 199 13.48 -22.93 2.36
CA GLU A 199 12.25 -23.24 1.64
C GLU A 199 11.95 -22.22 0.53
N CYS A 200 12.44 -20.99 0.68
CA CYS A 200 12.29 -19.92 -0.31
C CYS A 200 13.17 -20.17 -1.54
N PHE A 201 12.72 -19.73 -2.72
CA PHE A 201 13.49 -19.80 -3.97
C PHE A 201 14.04 -21.19 -4.30
N SER A 202 13.16 -22.19 -4.34
CA SER A 202 13.36 -23.53 -4.91
C SER A 202 14.82 -23.88 -5.28
N SER A 203 15.57 -24.36 -4.29
CA SER A 203 16.81 -25.16 -4.36
C SER A 203 18.16 -24.53 -4.76
N ALA A 204 18.28 -23.23 -5.04
CA ALA A 204 19.51 -22.72 -5.67
C ALA A 204 20.62 -22.18 -4.73
N THR A 205 20.47 -22.19 -3.40
CA THR A 205 21.08 -21.09 -2.64
C THR A 205 21.50 -21.40 -1.19
N SER A 206 22.52 -22.23 -1.00
CA SER A 206 23.17 -22.48 0.30
C SER A 206 24.31 -21.51 0.67
N ASN A 207 24.45 -20.36 0.00
CA ASN A 207 25.61 -19.47 0.18
C ASN A 207 25.26 -18.09 0.75
N VAL A 208 26.20 -17.40 1.41
CA VAL A 208 25.99 -16.04 1.99
C VAL A 208 25.44 -15.02 0.98
N LYS A 209 25.74 -15.20 -0.32
CA LYS A 209 25.23 -14.33 -1.40
C LYS A 209 23.73 -14.52 -1.66
N SER A 210 23.15 -15.65 -1.28
CA SER A 210 21.70 -15.86 -1.35
C SER A 210 20.95 -15.19 -0.22
N LEU A 211 21.55 -15.12 0.96
CA LEU A 211 20.99 -14.39 2.10
C LEU A 211 20.80 -12.91 1.75
N ALA A 212 21.81 -12.28 1.15
CA ALA A 212 21.70 -10.89 0.69
C ALA A 212 20.59 -10.70 -0.36
N MET A 213 20.47 -11.64 -1.31
CA MET A 213 19.37 -11.62 -2.30
C MET A 213 18.00 -11.78 -1.65
N PHE A 214 17.91 -12.64 -0.63
CA PHE A 214 16.67 -12.84 0.10
C PHE A 214 16.28 -11.59 0.88
N HIS A 215 17.23 -10.94 1.56
CA HIS A 215 17.01 -9.68 2.26
C HIS A 215 16.55 -8.57 1.30
N ASP A 216 17.23 -8.42 0.16
CA ASP A 216 16.85 -7.47 -0.88
C ASP A 216 15.42 -7.72 -1.37
N PHE A 217 15.07 -8.98 -1.65
CA PHE A 217 13.74 -9.36 -2.08
C PHE A 217 12.68 -9.09 -1.02
N VAL A 218 12.88 -9.51 0.23
CA VAL A 218 11.91 -9.33 1.31
C VAL A 218 11.66 -7.84 1.55
N TRP A 219 12.71 -7.03 1.56
CA TRP A 219 12.55 -5.59 1.69
C TRP A 219 11.78 -4.99 0.51
N TRP A 220 12.18 -5.30 -0.72
CA TRP A 220 11.48 -4.82 -1.92
C TRP A 220 10.00 -5.25 -1.92
N PHE A 221 9.72 -6.50 -1.53
CA PHE A 221 8.37 -7.05 -1.50
C PHE A 221 7.49 -6.25 -0.54
N TYR A 222 7.91 -6.04 0.70
CA TYR A 222 7.08 -5.31 1.67
C TYR A 222 7.06 -3.81 1.43
N ASN A 223 8.23 -3.18 1.24
CA ASN A 223 8.32 -1.73 1.18
C ASN A 223 7.87 -1.18 -0.19
N SER A 224 8.22 -1.85 -1.28
CA SER A 224 7.87 -1.39 -2.62
C SER A 224 6.57 -2.03 -3.12
N PHE A 225 6.48 -3.37 -3.15
CA PHE A 225 5.32 -4.03 -3.76
C PHE A 225 4.05 -3.90 -2.90
N ILE A 226 4.07 -4.38 -1.65
CA ILE A 226 2.92 -4.26 -0.72
C ILE A 226 2.62 -2.79 -0.42
N GLY A 227 3.65 -1.99 -0.14
CA GLY A 227 3.49 -0.55 0.07
C GLY A 227 2.79 0.16 -1.09
N SER A 228 3.18 -0.10 -2.35
CA SER A 228 2.50 0.49 -3.50
C SER A 228 1.05 0.01 -3.64
N LEU A 229 0.78 -1.27 -3.39
CA LEU A 229 -0.58 -1.79 -3.47
C LEU A 229 -1.51 -1.15 -2.43
N ILE A 230 -1.02 -0.92 -1.21
CA ILE A 230 -1.76 -0.20 -0.17
C ILE A 230 -1.98 1.26 -0.59
N GLN A 231 -0.98 1.93 -1.16
CA GLN A 231 -1.14 3.30 -1.66
C GLN A 231 -2.18 3.39 -2.77
N VAL A 232 -2.13 2.49 -3.75
CA VAL A 232 -3.13 2.41 -4.83
C VAL A 232 -4.52 2.14 -4.27
N PHE A 233 -4.62 1.20 -3.33
CA PHE A 233 -5.88 0.90 -2.65
C PHE A 233 -6.46 2.15 -1.95
N CYS A 234 -5.66 2.83 -1.13
CA CYS A 234 -6.07 4.05 -0.43
C CYS A 234 -6.42 5.19 -1.39
N PHE A 235 -5.62 5.40 -2.44
CA PHE A 235 -5.86 6.45 -3.43
C PHE A 235 -7.17 6.22 -4.19
N LEU A 236 -7.42 4.99 -4.63
CA LEU A 236 -8.67 4.63 -5.29
C LEU A 236 -9.84 4.83 -4.35
N MET A 237 -9.75 4.36 -3.10
CA MET A 237 -10.77 4.63 -2.08
C MET A 237 -11.05 6.13 -1.89
N SER A 238 -10.02 6.98 -1.94
CA SER A 238 -10.18 8.45 -1.87
C SER A 238 -10.81 9.06 -3.13
N ILE A 239 -10.43 8.61 -4.33
CA ILE A 239 -11.07 9.07 -5.58
C ILE A 239 -12.54 8.70 -5.60
N PHE A 240 -12.89 7.47 -5.23
CA PHE A 240 -14.28 7.04 -5.22
C PHE A 240 -15.10 7.87 -4.25
N ALA A 241 -14.56 8.17 -3.07
CA ALA A 241 -15.18 9.14 -2.19
C ALA A 241 -15.42 10.49 -2.91
N SER A 242 -14.43 11.00 -3.65
CA SER A 242 -14.51 12.26 -4.41
C SER A 242 -15.52 12.28 -5.58
N GLN A 243 -15.74 11.16 -6.25
CA GLN A 243 -16.67 11.11 -7.40
C GLN A 243 -18.12 11.36 -7.02
N TYR A 244 -18.47 11.13 -5.76
CA TYR A 244 -19.79 11.41 -5.23
C TYR A 244 -19.94 12.84 -4.70
N LEU A 245 -18.97 13.73 -4.89
CA LEU A 245 -19.12 15.14 -4.52
C LEU A 245 -20.09 15.85 -5.46
N PRO A 246 -20.98 16.73 -4.96
CA PRO A 246 -21.86 17.54 -5.81
C PRO A 246 -20.99 18.42 -6.73
N GLU A 247 -21.42 18.66 -7.97
CA GLU A 247 -20.70 19.51 -8.93
C GLU A 247 -20.45 20.94 -8.39
N SER A 248 -21.29 21.42 -7.48
CA SER A 248 -21.11 22.70 -6.80
C SER A 248 -19.87 22.80 -5.91
N ALA A 249 -19.16 21.69 -5.65
CA ALA A 249 -17.90 21.64 -4.91
C ALA A 249 -16.67 21.43 -5.80
N LYS A 250 -16.83 21.27 -7.13
CA LYS A 250 -15.71 20.99 -8.06
C LYS A 250 -15.06 22.24 -8.66
N PHE A 251 -15.64 23.42 -8.44
CA PHE A 251 -15.10 24.70 -8.92
C PHE A 251 -15.29 25.80 -7.88
N GLN A 252 -14.31 25.95 -6.98
CA GLN A 252 -13.93 27.25 -6.45
C GLN A 252 -12.39 27.33 -6.52
N PRO A 253 -11.81 28.29 -7.27
CA PRO A 253 -10.37 28.50 -7.31
C PRO A 253 -9.82 29.00 -5.97
#